data_AF-A0A3N0BQ65-F1
#
_entry.id   AF-A0A3N0BQ65-F1
#
_cell.length_a   1.000
_cell.length_b   1.000
_cell.length_c   1.000
_cell.angle_alpha   90.00
_cell.angle_beta   90.00
_cell.angle_gamma   90.00
#
_symmetry.space_group_name_H-M   'P 1'
#
loop_
_entity.id
_entity.type
_entity.pdbx_description
1 polymer ?
#
loop_
_entity_poly.entity_id
_entity_poly.type
_entity_poly.pdbx_seq_one_letter_code
_entity_poly.pdbx_strand_id
1 'polypeptide(L)'
;MKLHLATLKSAVVKYGPLYGTMPETALKAEIAKDEKNFTEEEISEVFEAIKPDDSNPGQSNTTATTSTQSTEGVLLISEEPEWVQKVIDSYNEAKASNNKLLESNEQVLSGIENFRTAANDLIKGISANGVKSEKGEVPKAILTFNPEAKYVATGPIKHPHDIEKLIKKGDNVTKLGEAFITDMLARGGVEEA
;
A
#
# COMPACT_ATOMS: atom_id res chain seq x y z
N MET A 1 -6.10 -33.13 -35.00
CA MET A 1 -7.03 -33.23 -33.83
C MET A 1 -7.48 -31.81 -33.52
N LYS A 2 -8.69 -31.60 -32.98
CA LYS A 2 -9.09 -30.24 -32.54
C LYS A 2 -8.63 -30.04 -31.11
N LEU A 3 -7.95 -28.93 -30.84
CA LEU A 3 -7.52 -28.60 -29.49
C LEU A 3 -8.76 -28.44 -28.60
N HIS A 4 -8.72 -29.00 -27.38
CA HIS A 4 -9.85 -28.91 -26.46
C HIS A 4 -10.18 -27.44 -26.19
N LEU A 5 -11.47 -27.06 -26.28
CA LEU A 5 -11.92 -25.65 -26.25
C LEU A 5 -11.42 -24.88 -25.01
N ALA A 6 -11.32 -25.55 -23.85
CA ALA A 6 -10.77 -24.92 -22.64
C ALA A 6 -9.27 -24.63 -22.75
N THR A 7 -8.52 -25.52 -23.41
CA THR A 7 -7.09 -25.37 -23.65
C THR A 7 -6.84 -24.26 -24.67
N LEU A 8 -7.64 -24.22 -25.74
CA LEU A 8 -7.60 -23.17 -26.76
C LEU A 8 -7.88 -21.80 -26.13
N LYS A 9 -8.93 -21.66 -25.33
CA LYS A 9 -9.25 -20.39 -24.63
C LYS A 9 -8.13 -19.96 -23.69
N SER A 10 -7.55 -20.88 -22.92
CA SER A 10 -6.43 -20.58 -22.03
C SER A 10 -5.19 -20.11 -22.81
N ALA A 11 -4.90 -20.74 -23.96
CA ALA A 11 -3.80 -20.34 -24.83
C ALA A 11 -4.06 -18.97 -25.47
N VAL A 12 -5.27 -18.72 -25.98
CA VAL A 12 -5.66 -17.41 -26.54
C VAL A 12 -5.56 -16.30 -25.49
N VAL A 13 -5.93 -16.55 -24.23
CA VAL A 13 -5.77 -15.56 -23.14
C VAL A 13 -4.29 -15.27 -22.84
N LYS A 14 -3.43 -16.30 -22.87
CA LYS A 14 -2.00 -16.17 -22.56
C LYS A 14 -1.20 -15.51 -23.69
N TYR A 15 -1.50 -15.88 -24.94
CA TYR A 15 -0.74 -15.48 -26.12
C TYR A 15 -1.42 -14.37 -26.94
N GLY A 16 -2.72 -14.13 -26.74
CA GLY A 16 -3.48 -13.06 -27.39
C GLY A 16 -2.87 -11.67 -27.24
N PRO A 17 -2.45 -11.24 -26.02
CA PRO A 17 -1.79 -9.95 -25.83
C PRO A 17 -0.45 -9.81 -26.57
N LEU A 18 0.17 -10.93 -26.97
CA LEU A 18 1.44 -10.94 -27.68
C LEU A 18 1.24 -10.78 -29.20
N TYR A 19 0.02 -10.97 -29.69
CA TYR A 19 -0.31 -10.75 -31.09
C TYR A 19 -0.23 -9.26 -31.46
N GLY A 20 0.52 -8.95 -32.51
CA GLY A 20 0.82 -7.57 -32.93
C GLY A 20 2.04 -6.95 -32.23
N THR A 21 2.53 -7.54 -31.13
CA THR A 21 3.77 -7.08 -30.46
C THR A 21 5.03 -7.77 -30.98
N MET A 22 4.89 -8.95 -31.57
CA MET A 22 5.98 -9.75 -32.14
C MET A 22 5.58 -10.34 -33.50
N PRO A 23 6.53 -10.65 -34.39
CA PRO A 23 6.22 -11.25 -35.70
C PRO A 23 5.57 -12.64 -35.53
N GLU A 24 4.75 -13.04 -36.51
CA GLU A 24 3.97 -14.28 -36.46
C GLU A 24 4.83 -15.52 -36.16
N THR A 25 6.04 -15.57 -36.72
CA THR A 25 7.00 -16.67 -36.50
C THR A 25 7.49 -16.75 -35.07
N ALA A 26 7.68 -15.60 -34.40
CA ALA A 26 8.07 -15.54 -33.00
C ALA A 26 6.91 -15.94 -32.08
N LEU A 27 5.68 -15.52 -32.41
CA LEU A 27 4.50 -15.90 -31.63
C LEU A 27 4.24 -17.41 -31.69
N LYS A 28 4.35 -18.02 -32.87
CA LYS A 28 4.25 -19.49 -33.03
C LYS A 28 5.34 -20.23 -32.25
N ALA A 29 6.57 -19.72 -32.26
CA ALA A 29 7.67 -20.29 -31.47
C ALA A 29 7.42 -20.16 -29.96
N GLU A 30 6.74 -19.11 -29.51
CA GLU A 30 6.42 -18.90 -28.10
C GLU A 30 5.26 -19.80 -27.62
N ILE A 31 4.28 -20.08 -28.50
CA ILE A 31 3.25 -21.09 -28.25
C ILE A 31 3.89 -22.49 -28.21
N ALA A 32 4.87 -22.77 -29.08
CA ALA A 32 5.58 -24.05 -29.11
C ALA A 32 6.39 -24.35 -27.83
N LYS A 33 6.79 -23.32 -27.09
CA LYS A 33 7.47 -23.45 -25.80
C LYS A 33 6.53 -23.65 -24.61
N ASP A 34 5.21 -23.67 -24.82
CA ASP A 34 4.27 -23.86 -23.72
C ASP A 34 4.49 -25.22 -23.04
N GLU A 35 4.33 -25.27 -21.72
CA GLU A 35 4.49 -26.47 -20.90
C GLU A 35 3.59 -27.63 -21.36
N LYS A 36 2.51 -27.31 -22.11
CA LYS A 36 1.59 -28.30 -22.69
C LYS A 36 2.12 -28.98 -23.96
N ASN A 37 3.27 -28.57 -24.50
CA ASN A 37 3.91 -29.12 -25.71
C ASN A 37 2.93 -29.24 -26.89
N PHE A 38 2.35 -28.12 -27.33
CA PHE A 38 1.42 -28.09 -28.46
C PHE A 38 2.08 -28.62 -29.75
N THR A 39 1.32 -29.40 -30.51
CA THR A 39 1.70 -29.84 -31.86
C THR A 39 1.65 -28.69 -32.87
N GLU A 40 2.30 -28.82 -34.03
CA GLU A 40 2.34 -27.76 -35.05
C GLU A 40 0.94 -27.36 -35.55
N GLU A 41 0.02 -28.32 -35.62
CA GLU A 41 -1.38 -28.10 -35.96
C GLU A 41 -2.12 -27.33 -34.86
N GLU A 42 -1.89 -27.66 -33.59
CA GLU A 42 -2.50 -26.98 -32.44
C GLU A 42 -1.96 -25.55 -32.26
N ILE A 43 -0.67 -25.33 -32.53
CA ILE A 43 -0.07 -23.99 -32.55
C ILE A 43 -0.74 -23.13 -33.62
N SER A 44 -1.02 -23.72 -34.79
CA SER A 44 -1.70 -23.02 -35.88
C SER A 44 -3.16 -22.71 -35.52
N GLU A 45 -3.87 -23.62 -34.86
CA GLU A 45 -5.24 -23.42 -34.38
C GLU A 45 -5.32 -22.33 -33.29
N VAL A 46 -4.36 -22.30 -32.35
CA VAL A 46 -4.25 -21.22 -31.35
C VAL A 46 -3.94 -19.88 -32.04
N PHE A 47 -3.02 -19.88 -32.99
CA PHE A 47 -2.64 -18.67 -33.71
C PHE A 47 -3.79 -18.11 -34.55
N GLU A 48 -4.52 -18.96 -35.28
CA GLU A 48 -5.75 -18.57 -36.01
C GLU A 48 -6.83 -18.05 -35.06
N ALA A 49 -7.00 -18.66 -33.89
CA ALA A 49 -7.96 -18.18 -32.88
C ALA A 49 -7.57 -16.84 -32.24
N ILE A 50 -6.29 -16.47 -32.30
CA ILE A 50 -5.78 -15.16 -31.85
C ILE A 50 -5.91 -14.10 -32.95
N LYS A 51 -5.88 -14.50 -34.23
CA LYS A 51 -6.14 -13.56 -35.32
C LYS A 51 -7.54 -12.98 -35.16
N PRO A 52 -7.71 -11.65 -35.12
CA PRO A 52 -9.03 -11.07 -35.28
C PRO A 52 -9.54 -11.48 -36.66
N ASP A 53 -10.73 -12.09 -36.70
CA ASP A 53 -11.35 -12.55 -37.93
C ASP A 53 -11.79 -11.33 -38.75
N ASP A 54 -10.94 -10.92 -39.70
CA ASP A 54 -11.22 -9.82 -40.62
C ASP A 54 -12.35 -10.13 -41.62
N SER A 55 -13.00 -11.31 -41.53
CA SER A 55 -13.97 -11.78 -42.53
C SER A 55 -15.42 -12.00 -42.06
N ASN A 56 -15.77 -11.97 -40.76
CA ASN A 56 -17.16 -11.75 -40.29
C ASN A 56 -17.28 -11.64 -38.74
N PRO A 57 -17.80 -10.54 -38.16
CA PRO A 57 -18.08 -10.46 -36.73
C PRO A 57 -19.50 -10.95 -36.45
N GLY A 58 -19.65 -12.25 -36.18
CA GLY A 58 -20.85 -12.75 -35.51
C GLY A 58 -21.45 -14.03 -36.08
N GLN A 59 -21.18 -15.14 -35.39
CA GLN A 59 -22.13 -16.09 -34.79
C GLN A 59 -21.35 -17.38 -34.47
N SER A 60 -21.16 -17.74 -33.20
CA SER A 60 -22.17 -18.40 -32.35
C SER A 60 -22.91 -19.52 -33.06
N ASN A 61 -22.94 -20.68 -32.41
CA ASN A 61 -23.58 -21.90 -32.89
C ASN A 61 -24.98 -21.66 -33.50
N THR A 62 -25.12 -22.10 -34.76
CA THR A 62 -26.25 -22.83 -35.38
C THR A 62 -27.68 -22.32 -35.13
N THR A 63 -28.35 -21.88 -36.21
CA THR A 63 -29.43 -22.64 -36.90
C THR A 63 -29.74 -21.95 -38.24
N ALA A 64 -29.83 -22.75 -39.31
CA ALA A 64 -30.06 -22.33 -40.69
C ALA A 64 -31.44 -21.68 -40.94
N THR A 65 -31.56 -20.80 -41.94
CA THR A 65 -32.44 -20.95 -43.13
C THR A 65 -32.17 -19.83 -44.15
N THR A 66 -32.19 -20.23 -45.41
CA THR A 66 -31.95 -19.59 -46.71
C THR A 66 -32.74 -18.30 -47.01
N SER A 67 -32.12 -17.31 -47.68
CA SER A 67 -32.51 -16.75 -49.01
C SER A 67 -32.12 -15.28 -49.23
N THR A 68 -31.52 -15.05 -50.40
CA THR A 68 -31.26 -13.81 -51.17
C THR A 68 -32.25 -12.65 -51.04
N GLN A 69 -31.77 -11.42 -50.79
CA GLN A 69 -32.13 -10.22 -51.59
C GLN A 69 -31.30 -8.97 -51.20
N SER A 70 -30.86 -8.26 -52.24
CA SER A 70 -30.21 -6.94 -52.20
C SER A 70 -31.19 -5.86 -51.75
N THR A 71 -30.87 -5.11 -50.70
CA THR A 71 -31.50 -3.82 -50.38
C THR A 71 -30.48 -2.84 -49.81
N GLU A 72 -30.50 -1.63 -50.37
CA GLU A 72 -29.77 -0.42 -50.00
C GLU A 72 -29.34 -0.34 -48.53
N GLY A 73 -28.03 -0.21 -48.32
CA GLY A 73 -27.44 -0.06 -46.99
C GLY A 73 -27.83 1.27 -46.36
N VAL A 74 -28.72 1.21 -45.38
CA VAL A 74 -28.83 2.24 -44.35
C VAL A 74 -27.53 2.19 -43.55
N LEU A 75 -26.81 3.32 -43.46
CA LEU A 75 -25.69 3.50 -42.55
C LEU A 75 -26.19 3.30 -41.11
N LEU A 76 -26.04 2.07 -40.60
CA LEU A 76 -26.21 1.79 -39.19
C LEU A 76 -25.11 2.54 -38.46
N ILE A 77 -25.46 3.63 -37.80
CA ILE A 77 -24.62 4.27 -36.79
C ILE A 77 -24.33 3.16 -35.77
N SER A 78 -23.08 2.71 -35.75
CA SER A 78 -22.58 1.72 -34.82
C SER A 78 -22.75 2.28 -33.40
N GLU A 79 -23.87 1.96 -32.75
CA GLU A 79 -24.01 2.21 -31.32
C GLU A 79 -22.95 1.38 -30.60
N GLU A 80 -22.11 2.05 -29.81
CA GLU A 80 -21.09 1.36 -29.01
C GLU A 80 -21.78 0.32 -28.12
N PRO A 81 -21.29 -0.94 -28.13
CA PRO A 81 -21.89 -1.98 -27.30
C PRO A 81 -21.89 -1.59 -25.83
N GLU A 82 -22.99 -1.82 -25.09
CA GLU A 82 -23.11 -1.45 -23.67
C GLU A 82 -21.95 -1.92 -22.77
N TRP A 83 -21.29 -3.03 -23.12
CA TRP A 83 -20.15 -3.53 -22.35
C TRP A 83 -18.94 -2.59 -22.44
N VAL A 84 -18.76 -1.89 -23.57
CA VAL A 84 -17.70 -0.90 -23.75
C VAL A 84 -17.93 0.27 -22.79
N GLN A 85 -19.19 0.73 -22.71
CA GLN A 85 -19.55 1.79 -21.78
C GLN A 85 -19.33 1.37 -20.32
N LYS A 86 -19.72 0.15 -19.93
CA LYS A 86 -19.47 -0.38 -18.59
C LYS A 86 -17.97 -0.46 -18.24
N VAL A 87 -17.12 -0.79 -19.20
CA VAL A 87 -15.67 -0.83 -19.00
C VAL A 87 -15.10 0.59 -18.83
N ILE A 88 -15.55 1.54 -19.64
CA ILE A 88 -15.15 2.96 -19.53
C ILE A 88 -15.59 3.53 -18.19
N ASP A 89 -16.82 3.25 -17.76
CA ASP A 89 -17.36 3.72 -16.48
C ASP A 89 -16.57 3.11 -15.31
N SER A 90 -16.31 1.80 -15.34
CA SER A 90 -15.49 1.12 -14.32
C SER A 90 -14.07 1.68 -14.26
N TYR A 91 -13.46 1.97 -15.40
CA TYR A 91 -12.14 2.58 -15.46
C TYR A 91 -12.15 4.00 -14.88
N ASN A 92 -13.17 4.80 -15.20
CA ASN A 92 -13.31 6.16 -14.68
C ASN A 92 -13.57 6.19 -13.16
N GLU A 93 -14.37 5.26 -12.65
CA GLU A 93 -14.60 5.09 -11.21
C GLU A 93 -13.32 4.67 -10.48
N ALA A 94 -12.57 3.70 -11.02
CA ALA A 94 -11.30 3.27 -10.45
C ALA A 94 -10.27 4.42 -10.44
N LYS A 95 -10.21 5.20 -11.53
CA LYS A 95 -9.36 6.38 -11.65
C LYS A 95 -9.74 7.44 -10.61
N ALA A 96 -11.03 7.72 -10.42
CA ALA A 96 -11.50 8.67 -9.41
C ALA A 96 -11.14 8.20 -7.99
N SER A 97 -11.29 6.92 -7.69
CA SER A 97 -10.93 6.33 -6.40
C SER A 97 -9.42 6.43 -6.12
N ASN A 98 -8.59 6.10 -7.11
CA ASN A 98 -7.14 6.21 -7.00
C ASN A 98 -6.68 7.67 -6.78
N ASN A 99 -7.30 8.63 -7.47
CA ASN A 99 -7.01 10.05 -7.25
C ASN A 99 -7.36 10.50 -5.84
N LYS A 100 -8.48 10.02 -5.29
CA LYS A 100 -8.87 10.33 -3.90
C LYS A 100 -7.89 9.75 -2.87
N LEU A 101 -7.36 8.56 -3.13
CA LEU A 101 -6.32 7.96 -2.28
C LEU A 101 -5.02 8.76 -2.33
N LEU A 102 -4.61 9.21 -3.52
CA LEU A 102 -3.44 10.08 -3.68
C LEU A 102 -3.59 11.38 -2.89
N GLU A 103 -4.74 12.07 -3.02
CA GLU A 103 -5.02 13.30 -2.28
C GLU A 103 -5.01 13.07 -0.76
N SER A 104 -5.60 11.96 -0.29
CA SER A 104 -5.55 11.59 1.13
C SER A 104 -4.12 11.37 1.62
N ASN A 105 -3.27 10.74 0.81
CA ASN A 105 -1.86 10.51 1.18
C ASN A 105 -1.09 11.84 1.23
N GLU A 106 -1.34 12.74 0.29
CA GLU A 106 -0.74 14.09 0.30
C GLU A 106 -1.15 14.89 1.55
N GLN A 107 -2.42 14.80 1.96
CA GLN A 107 -2.89 15.43 3.20
C GLN A 107 -2.20 14.85 4.45
N VAL A 108 -2.01 13.54 4.51
CA VAL A 108 -1.28 12.89 5.62
C VAL A 108 0.18 13.36 5.64
N LEU A 109 0.85 13.40 4.49
CA LEU A 109 2.23 13.88 4.40
C LEU A 109 2.35 15.34 4.84
N SER A 110 1.46 16.21 4.36
CA SER A 110 1.41 17.61 4.80
C SER A 110 1.15 17.72 6.31
N GLY A 111 0.25 16.88 6.85
CA GLY A 111 0.00 16.80 8.28
C GLY A 111 1.24 16.40 9.09
N ILE A 112 2.01 15.42 8.62
CA ILE A 112 3.26 14.98 9.24
C ILE A 112 4.32 16.09 9.19
N GLU A 113 4.46 16.79 8.07
CA GLU A 113 5.40 17.91 7.92
C GLU A 113 5.04 19.08 8.83
N ASN A 114 3.75 19.43 8.90
CA ASN A 114 3.24 20.46 9.81
C ASN A 114 3.48 20.07 11.27
N PHE A 115 3.19 18.82 11.64
CA PHE A 115 3.46 18.30 12.98
C PHE A 115 4.96 18.36 13.30
N ARG A 116 5.82 17.93 12.37
CA ARG A 116 7.28 17.99 12.54
C ARG A 116 7.77 19.43 12.72
N THR A 117 7.22 20.37 11.94
CA THR A 117 7.57 21.78 12.04
C THR A 117 7.13 22.36 13.37
N ALA A 118 5.88 22.14 13.78
CA ALA A 118 5.34 22.56 15.07
C ALA A 118 6.11 21.94 16.25
N ALA A 119 6.50 20.67 16.16
CA ALA A 119 7.31 19.99 17.16
C ALA A 119 8.73 20.59 17.24
N ASN A 120 9.36 20.87 16.11
CA ASN A 120 10.67 21.53 16.09
C ASN A 120 10.61 22.95 16.63
N ASP A 121 9.55 23.70 16.32
CA ASP A 121 9.33 25.04 16.85
C ASP A 121 9.03 25.01 18.34
N LEU A 122 8.31 24.01 18.85
CA LEU A 122 8.14 23.77 20.28
C LEU A 122 9.48 23.49 20.95
N ILE A 123 10.29 22.57 20.40
CA ILE A 123 11.61 22.23 20.94
C ILE A 123 12.53 23.46 20.94
N LYS A 124 12.54 24.24 19.85
CA LYS A 124 13.28 25.49 19.76
C LYS A 124 12.75 26.53 20.75
N GLY A 125 11.44 26.63 20.92
CA GLY A 125 10.81 27.52 21.90
C GLY A 125 11.23 27.17 23.33
N ILE A 126 11.24 25.88 23.67
CA ILE A 126 11.75 25.38 24.95
C ILE A 126 13.26 25.66 25.11
N SER A 127 14.04 25.53 24.04
CA SER A 127 15.50 25.71 24.07
C SER A 127 15.94 27.18 24.07
N ALA A 128 15.20 28.06 23.38
CA ALA A 128 15.53 29.48 23.24
C ALA A 128 14.92 30.32 24.36
N ASN A 129 13.68 30.03 24.77
CA ASN A 129 13.06 30.60 25.95
C ASN A 129 13.18 29.60 27.09
N GLY A 130 14.42 29.33 27.54
CA GLY A 130 14.66 28.54 28.75
C GLY A 130 13.62 28.93 29.80
N VAL A 131 12.76 27.98 30.14
CA VAL A 131 11.42 28.28 30.64
C VAL A 131 11.48 29.11 31.91
N LYS A 132 11.25 30.41 31.76
CA LYS A 132 10.90 31.28 32.87
C LYS A 132 9.45 30.99 33.21
N SER A 133 9.27 29.92 33.99
CA SER A 133 8.01 29.62 34.64
C SER A 133 7.69 30.77 35.59
N GLU A 134 6.71 31.60 35.24
CA GLU A 134 6.23 32.70 36.09
C GLU A 134 5.53 32.20 37.37
N LYS A 135 5.38 30.88 37.55
CA LYS A 135 5.04 30.20 38.80
C LYS A 135 5.50 28.73 38.73
N GLY A 136 6.79 28.51 38.96
CA GLY A 136 7.28 27.38 39.75
C GLY A 136 7.14 25.93 39.24
N GLU A 137 6.93 25.66 37.95
CA GLU A 137 7.12 24.31 37.41
C GLU A 137 7.92 24.35 36.11
N VAL A 138 9.11 23.76 36.17
CA VAL A 138 10.02 23.57 35.04
C VAL A 138 9.43 22.48 34.14
N PRO A 139 9.39 22.65 32.80
CA PRO A 139 9.04 21.54 31.92
C PRO A 139 10.13 20.50 32.08
N LYS A 140 9.75 19.35 32.64
CA LYS A 140 10.63 18.20 32.80
C LYS A 140 11.21 17.85 31.43
N ALA A 141 12.49 18.18 31.25
CA ALA A 141 13.31 17.43 30.32
C ALA A 141 13.05 15.95 30.60
N ILE A 142 12.89 15.16 29.54
CA ILE A 142 12.77 13.70 29.67
C ILE A 142 14.12 13.21 30.22
N LEU A 143 14.26 13.25 31.54
CA LEU A 143 15.42 12.75 32.26
C LEU A 143 15.38 11.24 32.08
N THR A 144 16.17 10.76 31.14
CA THR A 144 16.24 9.35 30.80
C THR A 144 17.17 8.67 31.80
N PHE A 145 16.77 7.50 32.30
CA PHE A 145 17.61 6.74 33.23
C PHE A 145 18.94 6.36 32.57
N ASN A 146 20.03 6.67 33.25
CA ASN A 146 21.39 6.30 32.87
C ASN A 146 21.86 5.19 33.82
N PRO A 147 22.10 3.95 33.33
CA PRO A 147 22.50 2.83 34.19
C PRO A 147 23.88 3.00 34.82
N GLU A 148 24.73 3.91 34.31
CA GLU A 148 26.07 4.19 34.83
C GLU A 148 26.07 5.33 35.86
N ALA A 149 24.96 6.06 35.99
CA ALA A 149 24.84 7.20 36.88
C ALA A 149 24.49 6.79 38.32
N LYS A 150 25.01 7.57 39.28
CA LYS A 150 24.60 7.45 40.68
C LYS A 150 23.43 8.38 40.93
N TYR A 151 22.38 7.86 41.57
CA TYR A 151 21.18 8.62 41.89
C TYR A 151 21.04 8.77 43.40
N VAL A 152 20.69 9.97 43.83
CA VAL A 152 20.41 10.28 45.24
C VAL A 152 19.03 10.89 45.39
N ALA A 153 18.40 10.62 46.54
CA ALA A 153 17.09 11.20 46.84
C ALA A 153 17.20 12.71 47.15
N THR A 154 16.35 13.53 46.53
CA THR A 154 16.27 14.98 46.79
C THR A 154 15.44 15.30 48.04
N GLY A 155 14.62 14.35 48.50
CA GLY A 155 13.72 14.47 49.65
C GLY A 155 13.33 13.10 50.25
N PRO A 156 12.40 13.08 51.22
CA PRO A 156 11.91 11.83 51.81
C PRO A 156 11.05 11.05 50.81
N ILE A 157 11.44 9.83 50.48
CA ILE A 157 10.70 8.94 49.56
C ILE A 157 10.39 7.62 50.26
N LYS A 158 9.22 7.05 49.98
CA LYS A 158 8.87 5.70 50.45
C LYS A 158 9.63 4.66 49.64
N HIS A 159 10.20 3.66 50.30
CA HIS A 159 10.89 2.58 49.60
C HIS A 159 9.88 1.70 48.83
N PRO A 160 10.15 1.34 47.55
CA PRO A 160 9.17 0.68 46.68
C PRO A 160 8.75 -0.70 47.17
N HIS A 161 9.63 -1.40 47.89
CA HIS A 161 9.37 -2.74 48.41
C HIS A 161 9.16 -2.80 49.93
N ASP A 162 9.32 -1.68 50.64
CA ASP A 162 9.26 -1.64 52.10
C ASP A 162 8.61 -0.33 52.55
N ILE A 163 7.31 -0.39 52.84
CA ILE A 163 6.48 0.80 53.07
C ILE A 163 6.87 1.51 54.37
N GLU A 164 7.49 0.80 55.32
CA GLU A 164 7.94 1.35 56.60
C GLU A 164 9.31 2.03 56.48
N LYS A 165 10.07 1.71 55.43
CA LYS A 165 11.40 2.27 55.20
C LYS A 165 11.31 3.57 54.39
N LEU A 166 11.77 4.65 55.04
CA LEU A 166 11.89 5.97 54.42
C LEU A 166 13.32 6.19 53.93
N ILE A 167 13.46 6.50 52.64
CA ILE A 167 14.70 6.96 52.03
C ILE A 167 14.82 8.45 52.34
N LYS A 168 15.92 8.86 52.96
CA LYS A 168 16.17 10.25 53.33
C LYS A 168 16.88 10.99 52.19
N LYS A 169 16.82 12.32 52.24
CA LYS A 169 17.57 13.18 51.32
C LYS A 169 19.06 12.82 51.37
N GLY A 170 19.67 12.61 50.20
CA GLY A 170 21.07 12.24 50.02
C GLY A 170 21.34 10.73 50.03
N ASP A 171 20.35 9.89 50.33
CA ASP A 171 20.52 8.43 50.28
C ASP A 171 20.67 7.96 48.83
N ASN A 172 21.55 6.98 48.61
CA ASN A 172 21.76 6.36 47.30
C ASN A 172 20.58 5.46 46.93
N VAL A 173 19.95 5.77 45.79
CA VAL A 173 18.77 5.09 45.27
C VAL A 173 19.02 4.33 43.97
N THR A 174 20.25 4.27 43.46
CA THR A 174 20.60 3.58 42.20
C THR A 174 20.16 2.11 42.16
N LYS A 175 20.02 1.46 43.32
CA LYS A 175 19.61 0.05 43.42
C LYS A 175 18.09 -0.18 43.47
N LEU A 176 17.27 0.88 43.43
CA LEU A 176 15.81 0.76 43.58
C LEU A 176 15.06 0.40 42.30
N GLY A 177 15.80 0.12 41.22
CA GLY A 177 15.27 -0.31 39.93
C GLY A 177 15.01 0.84 38.97
N GLU A 178 15.23 0.58 37.68
CA GLU A 178 15.12 1.56 36.59
C GLU A 178 13.75 2.24 36.53
N ALA A 179 12.67 1.47 36.63
CA ALA A 179 11.30 2.01 36.56
C ALA A 179 11.01 2.99 37.70
N PHE A 180 11.51 2.69 38.91
CA PHE A 180 11.35 3.55 40.07
C PHE A 180 12.18 4.83 39.93
N ILE A 181 13.44 4.71 39.51
CA ILE A 181 14.32 5.87 39.34
C ILE A 181 13.80 6.78 38.22
N THR A 182 13.30 6.21 37.11
CA THR A 182 12.70 6.98 36.01
C THR A 182 11.46 7.76 36.46
N ASP A 183 10.53 7.11 37.19
CA ASP A 183 9.36 7.78 37.75
C ASP A 183 9.76 8.87 38.77
N MET A 184 10.77 8.60 39.60
CA MET A 184 11.25 9.59 40.58
C MET A 184 12.01 10.76 39.94
N LEU A 185 12.81 10.53 38.90
CA LEU A 185 13.45 11.59 38.09
C LEU A 185 12.37 12.46 37.45
N ALA A 186 11.37 11.80 36.87
CA ALA A 186 10.18 12.44 36.33
C ALA A 186 9.25 13.03 37.39
N ARG A 187 9.56 12.96 38.69
CA ARG A 187 8.85 13.67 39.78
C ARG A 187 9.73 14.68 40.51
N GLY A 188 11.03 14.74 40.19
CA GLY A 188 12.01 15.56 40.90
C GLY A 188 12.35 15.01 42.30
N GLY A 189 12.03 13.75 42.58
CA GLY A 189 12.31 13.08 43.85
C GLY A 189 13.74 12.55 43.97
N VAL A 190 14.44 12.40 42.85
CA VAL A 190 15.84 11.94 42.80
C VAL A 190 16.63 12.78 41.79
N GLU A 191 17.92 12.90 42.00
CA GLU A 191 18.86 13.61 41.13
C GLU A 191 20.11 12.75 40.88
N GLU A 192 20.78 12.99 39.76
CA GLU A 192 22.09 12.40 39.47
C GLU A 192 23.18 13.09 40.31
N ALA A 193 24.05 12.30 40.94
CA ALA A 193 25.05 12.74 41.91
C ALA A 193 26.49 12.40 41.51
#